data_AF-A0A955L1L4-F1
#
_entry.id   AF-A0A955L1L4-F1
#
_cell.length_a   1.000
_cell.length_b   1.000
_cell.length_c   1.000
_cell.angle_alpha   90.00
_cell.angle_beta   90.00
_cell.angle_gamma   90.00
#
_symmetry.space_group_name_H-M   'P 1'
#
loop_
_entity.id
_entity.type
_entity.pdbx_description
1 polymer ?
#
loop_
_entity_poly.entity_id
_entity_poly.type
_entity_poly.pdbx_seq_one_letter_code
_entity_poly.pdbx_strand_id
1 'polypeptide(L)'
;MKDTNDRIYKMTFSSVYPLYVKKAERKDRTKDEVDEVIKWLTGYTQKQMEKQIEKEVTFQEFFDEAPKMNENRKLITGVICGVRVEEIKEKLMQEIRYLDKLIDEIAKGKDMDKILRK
;
A
#
# COMPACT_ATOMS: atom_id res chain seq x y z
N MET A 1 -7.08 -21.24 15.18
CA MET A 1 -6.66 -19.85 15.43
C MET A 1 -7.45 -18.99 14.45
N LYS A 2 -8.29 -18.07 14.92
CA LYS A 2 -9.06 -17.19 14.03
C LYS A 2 -8.08 -16.13 13.51
N ASP A 3 -7.66 -16.27 12.26
CA ASP A 3 -6.74 -15.36 11.61
C ASP A 3 -7.20 -13.91 11.74
N THR A 4 -6.44 -13.10 12.47
CA THR A 4 -6.62 -11.64 12.59
C THR A 4 -6.55 -10.92 11.22
N ASN A 5 -6.11 -11.64 10.19
CA ASN A 5 -5.87 -11.18 8.83
C ASN A 5 -7.14 -11.11 7.95
N ASP A 6 -8.14 -11.96 8.18
CA ASP A 6 -9.38 -12.02 7.37
C ASP A 6 -10.16 -10.70 7.37
N ARG A 7 -10.04 -9.94 8.46
CA ARG A 7 -10.70 -8.63 8.58
C ARG A 7 -10.05 -7.59 7.67
N ILE A 8 -8.73 -7.66 7.49
CA ILE A 8 -7.97 -6.69 6.68
C ILE A 8 -8.32 -6.88 5.20
N TYR A 9 -8.47 -8.12 4.74
CA TYR A 9 -8.82 -8.39 3.33
C TYR A 9 -10.21 -7.87 2.95
N LYS A 10 -11.14 -7.91 3.90
CA LYS A 10 -12.54 -7.47 3.70
C LYS A 10 -12.74 -5.97 3.94
N MET A 11 -11.73 -5.24 4.40
CA MET A 11 -11.80 -3.80 4.50
C MET A 11 -11.75 -3.19 3.11
N THR A 12 -12.56 -2.15 2.90
CA THR A 12 -12.56 -1.40 1.65
C THR A 12 -11.32 -0.52 1.59
N PHE A 13 -10.65 -0.52 0.43
CA PHE A 13 -9.51 0.37 0.19
C PHE A 13 -9.92 1.84 0.39
N SER A 14 -11.13 2.21 -0.04
CA SER A 14 -11.69 3.54 0.12
C SER A 14 -11.79 4.02 1.59
N SER A 15 -12.02 3.10 2.53
CA SER A 15 -12.07 3.44 3.96
C SER A 15 -10.68 3.68 4.57
N VAL A 16 -9.66 3.01 4.04
CA VAL A 16 -8.29 3.05 4.58
C VAL A 16 -7.43 4.10 3.90
N TYR A 17 -7.63 4.36 2.60
CA TYR A 17 -6.86 5.33 1.84
C TYR A 17 -6.80 6.73 2.48
N PRO A 18 -7.91 7.33 2.97
CA PRO A 18 -7.86 8.61 3.68
C PRO A 18 -7.00 8.58 4.95
N LEU A 19 -6.85 7.41 5.59
CA LEU A 19 -6.00 7.24 6.76
C LEU A 19 -4.52 7.23 6.38
N TYR A 20 -4.17 6.67 5.22
CA TYR A 20 -2.80 6.75 4.68
C TYR A 20 -2.41 8.19 4.36
N VAL A 21 -3.30 8.93 3.68
CA VAL A 21 -3.09 10.35 3.37
C VAL A 21 -2.90 11.16 4.64
N LYS A 22 -3.81 11.03 5.63
CA LYS A 22 -3.68 11.71 6.92
C LYS A 22 -2.40 11.34 7.67
N LYS A 23 -1.94 10.08 7.57
CA LYS A 23 -0.68 9.64 8.21
C LYS A 23 0.52 10.35 7.58
N ALA A 24 0.52 10.53 6.27
CA ALA A 24 1.55 11.28 5.55
C ALA A 24 1.49 12.78 5.88
N GLU A 25 0.30 13.40 5.83
CA GLU A 25 0.10 14.82 6.13
C GLU A 25 0.53 15.21 7.55
N ARG A 26 0.32 14.32 8.54
CA ARG A 26 0.83 14.51 9.92
C ARG A 26 2.35 14.57 10.03
N LYS A 27 3.06 14.29 8.94
CA LYS A 27 4.52 14.25 8.83
C LYS A 27 5.02 15.21 7.74
N ASP A 28 4.23 16.23 7.44
CA ASP A 28 4.51 17.26 6.43
C ASP A 28 4.74 16.68 5.02
N ARG A 29 4.15 15.51 4.77
CA ARG A 29 4.10 14.85 3.46
C ARG A 29 2.77 15.10 2.77
N THR A 30 2.71 14.80 1.48
CA THR A 30 1.58 15.14 0.62
C THR A 30 0.77 13.91 0.23
N LYS A 31 -0.50 14.16 -0.14
CA LYS A 31 -1.33 13.16 -0.81
C LYS A 31 -0.70 12.66 -2.11
N ASP A 32 -0.04 13.53 -2.87
CA ASP A 32 0.57 13.15 -4.16
C ASP A 32 1.70 12.13 -3.99
N GLU A 33 2.48 12.23 -2.91
CA GLU A 33 3.49 11.22 -2.55
C GLU A 33 2.85 9.86 -2.21
N VAL A 34 1.70 9.86 -1.53
CA VAL A 34 0.93 8.64 -1.23
C VAL A 34 0.38 8.02 -2.51
N ASP A 35 -0.19 8.83 -3.39
CA ASP A 35 -0.69 8.38 -4.67
C ASP A 35 0.44 7.82 -5.54
N GLU A 36 1.60 8.48 -5.54
CA GLU A 36 2.77 8.04 -6.31
C GLU A 36 3.22 6.64 -5.90
N VAL A 37 3.35 6.35 -4.59
CA VAL A 37 3.76 5.01 -4.14
C VAL A 37 2.72 3.94 -4.44
N ILE A 38 1.43 4.26 -4.35
CA ILE A 38 0.34 3.33 -4.68
C ILE A 38 0.36 3.01 -6.18
N LYS A 39 0.47 4.04 -7.03
CA LYS A 39 0.58 3.88 -8.49
C LYS A 39 1.85 3.12 -8.88
N TRP A 40 2.97 3.43 -8.24
CA TRP A 40 4.23 2.70 -8.45
C TRP A 40 4.12 1.23 -8.05
N LEU A 41 3.41 0.90 -6.97
CA LEU A 41 3.25 -0.48 -6.50
C LEU A 41 2.35 -1.31 -7.42
N THR A 42 1.20 -0.73 -7.80
CA THR A 42 0.08 -1.44 -8.45
C THR A 42 0.02 -1.28 -9.97
N GLY A 43 0.68 -0.26 -10.51
CA GLY A 43 0.55 0.13 -11.91
C GLY A 43 -0.75 0.87 -12.23
N TYR A 44 -1.55 1.24 -11.22
CA TYR A 44 -2.72 2.09 -11.45
C TYR A 44 -2.33 3.47 -11.99
N THR A 45 -3.18 4.01 -12.85
CA THR A 45 -3.23 5.44 -13.11
C THR A 45 -4.06 6.15 -12.04
N GLN A 46 -3.90 7.47 -11.91
CA GLN A 46 -4.71 8.27 -10.98
C GLN A 46 -6.22 8.03 -11.15
N LYS A 47 -6.69 8.06 -12.41
CA LYS A 47 -8.10 7.84 -12.75
C LYS A 47 -8.59 6.44 -12.39
N GLN A 48 -7.74 5.42 -12.52
CA GLN A 48 -8.14 4.06 -12.13
C GLN A 48 -8.22 3.94 -10.61
N MET A 49 -7.28 4.53 -9.88
CA MET A 49 -7.30 4.53 -8.42
C MET A 49 -8.54 5.25 -7.87
N GLU A 50 -8.88 6.42 -8.43
CA GLU A 50 -10.10 7.16 -8.10
C GLU A 50 -11.35 6.30 -8.34
N LYS A 51 -11.43 5.60 -9.48
CA LYS A 51 -12.53 4.66 -9.75
C LYS A 51 -12.61 3.52 -8.73
N GLN A 52 -11.47 2.98 -8.28
CA GLN A 52 -11.48 1.94 -7.24
C GLN A 52 -11.96 2.48 -5.89
N ILE A 53 -11.60 3.71 -5.55
CA ILE A 53 -12.09 4.39 -4.34
C ILE A 53 -13.61 4.60 -4.43
N GLU A 54 -14.12 5.09 -5.57
CA GLU A 54 -15.56 5.30 -5.80
C GLU A 54 -16.38 4.00 -5.75
N LYS A 55 -15.80 2.90 -6.26
CA LYS A 55 -16.43 1.57 -6.22
C LYS A 55 -16.42 0.92 -4.83
N GLU A 56 -15.71 1.50 -3.87
CA GLU A 56 -15.51 0.95 -2.52
C GLU A 56 -14.97 -0.50 -2.51
N VAL A 57 -14.07 -0.81 -3.45
CA VAL A 57 -13.52 -2.17 -3.55
C VAL A 57 -12.75 -2.58 -2.29
N THR A 58 -12.77 -3.87 -1.98
CA THR A 58 -11.96 -4.47 -0.92
C THR A 58 -10.47 -4.42 -1.26
N PHE A 59 -9.60 -4.59 -0.26
CA PHE A 59 -8.17 -4.75 -0.53
C PHE A 59 -7.86 -5.94 -1.46
N GLN A 60 -8.60 -7.02 -1.33
CA GLN A 60 -8.46 -8.17 -2.20
C GLN A 60 -8.73 -7.77 -3.67
N GLU A 61 -9.90 -7.19 -3.94
CA GLU A 61 -10.27 -6.73 -5.29
C GLU A 61 -9.31 -5.65 -5.80
N PHE A 62 -8.86 -4.73 -4.95
CA PHE A 62 -7.90 -3.69 -5.33
C PHE A 62 -6.57 -4.26 -5.84
N PHE A 63 -6.03 -5.29 -5.19
CA PHE A 63 -4.78 -5.92 -5.63
C PHE A 63 -5.00 -6.93 -6.76
N ASP A 64 -6.15 -7.61 -6.81
CA ASP A 64 -6.48 -8.54 -7.89
C ASP A 64 -6.74 -7.80 -9.22
N GLU A 65 -7.32 -6.60 -9.17
CA GLU A 65 -7.56 -5.73 -10.33
C GLU A 65 -6.38 -4.80 -10.65
N ALA A 66 -5.23 -4.94 -9.98
CA ALA A 66 -4.06 -4.10 -10.21
C ALA A 66 -3.50 -4.35 -11.64
N PRO A 67 -3.33 -3.32 -12.50
CA PRO A 67 -2.98 -3.51 -13.90
C PRO A 67 -1.62 -4.19 -14.09
N LYS A 68 -0.62 -3.80 -13.29
CA LYS A 68 0.72 -4.34 -13.35
C LYS A 68 1.46 -4.08 -12.05
N MET A 69 1.49 -5.07 -11.18
CA MET A 69 2.29 -5.03 -9.95
C MET A 69 3.78 -4.87 -10.30
N ASN A 70 4.43 -3.87 -9.70
CA ASN A 70 5.82 -3.53 -10.01
C ASN A 70 6.80 -4.59 -9.49
N GLU A 71 7.76 -5.00 -10.30
CA GLU A 71 8.72 -6.05 -9.97
C GLU A 71 9.67 -5.65 -8.83
N ASN A 72 10.01 -4.36 -8.76
CA ASN A 72 10.86 -3.80 -7.71
C ASN A 72 10.21 -3.83 -6.32
N ARG A 73 8.91 -4.13 -6.21
CA ARG A 73 8.25 -4.31 -4.91
C ARG A 73 8.86 -5.45 -4.10
N LYS A 74 9.50 -6.44 -4.76
CA LYS A 74 10.24 -7.52 -4.09
C LYS A 74 11.49 -7.03 -3.36
N LEU A 75 11.96 -5.82 -3.65
CA LEU A 75 13.07 -5.17 -2.95
C LEU A 75 12.59 -4.47 -1.66
N ILE A 76 11.29 -4.44 -1.40
CA ILE A 76 10.76 -3.91 -0.14
C ILE A 76 11.03 -4.96 0.95
N THR A 77 11.89 -4.61 1.90
CA THR A 77 12.31 -5.50 2.98
C THR A 77 12.19 -4.83 4.36
N GLY A 78 12.28 -5.66 5.40
CA GLY A 78 12.32 -5.25 6.79
C GLY A 78 10.98 -5.40 7.49
N VAL A 79 10.89 -4.79 8.67
CA VAL A 79 9.76 -5.01 9.59
C VAL A 79 8.71 -3.90 9.44
N ILE A 80 7.43 -4.30 9.40
CA ILE A 80 6.26 -3.41 9.51
C ILE A 80 5.16 -4.14 10.27
N CYS A 81 4.41 -3.44 11.11
CA CYS A 81 3.34 -4.04 11.93
C CYS A 81 3.76 -5.31 12.72
N GLY A 82 5.03 -5.37 13.15
CA GLY A 82 5.58 -6.50 13.91
C GLY A 82 5.99 -7.72 13.09
N VAL A 83 5.84 -7.69 11.76
CA VAL A 83 6.20 -8.80 10.86
C VAL A 83 7.25 -8.38 9.83
N ARG A 84 8.07 -9.34 9.39
CA ARG A 84 9.06 -9.14 8.32
C ARG A 84 8.40 -9.39 6.97
N VAL A 85 8.37 -8.38 6.10
CA VAL A 85 7.56 -8.42 4.86
C VAL A 85 8.00 -9.50 3.87
N GLU A 86 9.31 -9.72 3.76
CA GLU A 86 9.90 -10.71 2.86
C GLU A 86 9.63 -12.16 3.28
N GLU A 87 9.23 -12.40 4.54
CA GLU A 87 8.92 -13.74 5.07
C GLU A 87 7.43 -14.09 5.00
N ILE A 88 6.57 -13.15 4.59
CA ILE A 88 5.12 -13.36 4.51
C ILE A 88 4.82 -14.33 3.36
N LYS A 89 4.27 -15.50 3.69
CA LYS A 89 3.91 -16.55 2.72
C LYS A 89 2.64 -16.25 1.94
N GLU A 90 1.68 -15.57 2.58
CA GLU A 90 0.41 -15.25 1.95
C GLU A 90 0.55 -14.04 1.05
N LYS A 91 0.33 -14.24 -0.25
CA LYS A 91 0.59 -13.22 -1.29
C LYS A 91 -0.16 -11.92 -1.02
N LEU A 92 -1.48 -11.97 -0.79
CA LEU A 92 -2.28 -10.76 -0.59
C LEU A 92 -1.83 -9.98 0.65
N MET A 93 -1.59 -10.66 1.77
CA MET A 93 -1.02 -10.03 2.97
C MET A 93 0.31 -9.37 2.69
N GLN A 94 1.19 -10.04 1.92
CA GLN A 94 2.49 -9.49 1.57
C GLN A 94 2.35 -8.18 0.78
N GLU A 95 1.46 -8.13 -0.21
CA GLU A 95 1.21 -6.92 -1.02
C GLU A 95 0.62 -5.78 -0.16
N ILE A 96 -0.30 -6.09 0.77
CA ILE A 96 -0.82 -5.11 1.75
C ILE A 96 0.29 -4.58 2.65
N ARG A 97 1.19 -5.45 3.14
CA ARG A 97 2.31 -5.04 3.98
C ARG A 97 3.39 -4.28 3.23
N TYR A 98 3.57 -4.53 1.94
CA TYR A 98 4.39 -3.68 1.08
C TYR A 98 3.81 -2.27 1.02
N LEU A 99 2.50 -2.12 0.80
CA LEU A 99 1.85 -0.81 0.83
C LEU A 99 2.03 -0.12 2.20
N ASP A 100 1.73 -0.80 3.30
CA ASP A 100 1.92 -0.25 4.65
C ASP A 100 3.36 0.21 4.88
N LYS A 101 4.34 -0.55 4.36
CA LYS A 101 5.76 -0.22 4.46
C LYS A 101 6.09 1.05 3.67
N LEU A 102 5.61 1.19 2.44
CA LEU A 102 5.84 2.39 1.64
C LEU A 102 5.26 3.64 2.33
N ILE A 103 4.04 3.54 2.85
CA ILE A 103 3.41 4.64 3.62
C ILE A 103 4.17 4.95 4.91
N ASP A 104 4.70 3.94 5.60
CA ASP A 104 5.55 4.13 6.77
C ASP A 104 6.87 4.83 6.42
N GLU A 105 7.46 4.53 5.26
CA GLU A 105 8.66 5.19 4.77
C GLU A 105 8.42 6.66 4.40
N ILE A 106 7.27 6.99 3.79
CA ILE A 106 6.82 8.37 3.58
C ILE A 106 6.73 9.10 4.93
N ALA A 107 6.00 8.52 5.88
CA ALA A 107 5.80 9.11 7.22
C ALA A 107 7.09 9.22 8.05
N LYS A 108 8.13 8.47 7.70
CA LYS A 108 9.48 8.58 8.29
C LYS A 108 10.36 9.62 7.60
N GLY A 109 9.85 10.33 6.59
CA GLY A 109 10.59 11.36 5.90
C GLY A 109 11.67 10.81 4.95
N LYS A 110 11.55 9.55 4.48
CA LYS A 110 12.50 9.02 3.48
C LYS A 110 12.31 9.70 2.13
N ASP A 111 13.39 9.85 1.37
CA ASP A 111 13.36 10.37 0.00
C ASP A 111 12.54 9.47 -0.92
N MET A 112 11.80 10.08 -1.85
CA MET A 112 10.91 9.34 -2.76
C MET A 112 11.68 8.35 -3.63
N ASP A 113 12.86 8.72 -4.15
CA ASP A 113 13.70 7.79 -4.94
C ASP A 113 14.05 6.52 -4.14
N LYS A 114 14.41 6.67 -2.86
CA LYS A 114 14.65 5.53 -1.98
C LYS A 114 13.39 4.70 -1.78
N ILE A 115 12.23 5.34 -1.58
CA ILE A 115 10.94 4.67 -1.40
C ILE A 115 10.57 3.85 -2.65
N LEU A 116 10.74 4.43 -3.84
CA LEU A 116 10.46 3.82 -5.13
C LEU A 116 11.56 2.87 -5.63
N ARG A 117 12.60 2.66 -4.81
CA ARG A 117 13.76 1.79 -5.11
C ARG A 117 14.42 2.19 -6.43
N LYS A 118 14.62 3.50 -6.61
CA LYS A 118 15.34 4.13 -7.72
C LYS A 118 16.72 4.64 -7.26
#